data_AF-A0A354CKA4-F1
#
_entry.id   AF-A0A354CKA4-F1
#
_cell.length_a   1.000
_cell.length_b   1.000
_cell.length_c   1.000
_cell.angle_alpha   90.00
_cell.angle_beta   90.00
_cell.angle_gamma   90.00
#
_symmetry.space_group_name_H-M   'P 1'
#
loop_
_entity.id
_entity.type
_entity.pdbx_description
1 polymer ?
#
loop_
_entity_poly.entity_id
_entity_poly.type
_entity_poly.pdbx_seq_one_letter_code
_entity_poly.pdbx_strand_id
1 'polypeptide(L)'
;MSFSSEVKEELSRHTGTARHCQIAEFAAIAGLCGRISSAGDGSVTLVISTENEIVARKCFTLLQKTFNIETKIFVRENSHLKRVKVYTIEITD
;
A
#
# COMPACT_ATOMS: atom_id res chain seq x y z
N MET A 1 12.76 -5.04 -15.41
CA MET A 1 11.54 -5.80 -15.06
C MET A 1 11.97 -7.19 -14.62
N SER A 2 11.34 -7.73 -13.58
CA SER A 2 11.59 -9.09 -13.08
C SER A 2 10.34 -9.93 -13.26
N PHE A 3 10.49 -11.25 -13.35
CA PHE A 3 9.37 -12.20 -13.39
C PHE A 3 8.32 -11.92 -12.29
N SER A 4 8.79 -11.65 -11.06
CA SER A 4 7.91 -11.30 -9.95
C SER A 4 7.13 -10.00 -10.14
N SER A 5 7.65 -9.05 -10.93
CA SER A 5 6.94 -7.80 -11.24
C SER A 5 5.81 -8.04 -12.23
N GLU A 6 6.05 -8.88 -13.25
CA GLU A 6 5.05 -9.26 -14.26
C GLU A 6 3.89 -10.02 -13.61
N VAL A 7 4.19 -11.01 -12.76
CA VAL A 7 3.16 -11.78 -12.04
C VAL A 7 2.33 -10.86 -11.12
N LYS A 8 2.98 -9.91 -10.42
CA LYS A 8 2.24 -8.94 -9.59
C LYS A 8 1.33 -8.05 -10.43
N GLU A 9 1.75 -7.68 -11.63
CA GLU A 9 0.94 -6.85 -12.52
C GLU A 9 -0.32 -7.58 -12.97
N GLU A 10 -0.18 -8.83 -13.38
CA GLU A 10 -1.31 -9.70 -13.76
C GLU A 10 -2.29 -9.84 -12.60
N LEU A 11 -1.81 -10.23 -11.40
CA LEU A 11 -2.63 -10.40 -10.21
C LEU A 11 -3.33 -9.11 -9.79
N SER A 12 -2.69 -7.95 -9.96
CA SER A 12 -3.26 -6.66 -9.54
C SER A 12 -4.57 -6.31 -10.25
N ARG A 13 -4.79 -6.86 -11.46
CA ARG A 13 -6.01 -6.66 -12.26
C ARG A 13 -7.21 -7.41 -11.68
N HIS A 14 -6.97 -8.42 -10.84
CA HIS A 14 -8.00 -9.20 -10.17
C HIS A 14 -8.25 -8.65 -8.76
N THR A 15 -9.48 -8.27 -8.46
CA THR A 15 -9.89 -7.85 -7.10
C THR A 15 -11.11 -8.65 -6.70
N GLY A 16 -11.15 -9.14 -5.46
CA GLY A 16 -12.33 -9.82 -4.93
C GLY A 16 -13.58 -8.92 -5.02
N THR A 17 -14.70 -9.50 -5.46
CA THR A 17 -15.98 -8.76 -5.58
C THR A 17 -16.65 -8.56 -4.23
N ALA A 18 -16.53 -9.55 -3.33
CA ALA A 18 -17.09 -9.48 -2.01
C ALA A 18 -16.20 -8.64 -1.08
N ARG A 19 -16.85 -7.84 -0.21
CA ARG A 19 -16.16 -6.95 0.73
C ARG A 19 -15.18 -7.70 1.64
N HIS A 20 -15.51 -8.90 2.08
CA HIS A 20 -14.62 -9.70 2.93
C HIS A 20 -13.31 -10.09 2.22
N CYS A 21 -13.35 -10.33 0.90
CA CYS A 21 -12.14 -10.60 0.12
C CYS A 21 -11.24 -9.36 0.05
N GLN A 22 -11.83 -8.19 -0.17
CA GLN A 22 -11.09 -6.92 -0.25
C GLN A 22 -10.45 -6.56 1.10
N ILE A 23 -11.16 -6.79 2.20
CA ILE A 23 -10.62 -6.61 3.56
C ILE A 23 -9.45 -7.57 3.79
N ALA A 24 -9.61 -8.85 3.45
CA ALA A 24 -8.55 -9.84 3.62
C ALA A 24 -7.31 -9.49 2.78
N GLU A 25 -7.51 -9.04 1.54
CA GLU A 25 -6.44 -8.62 0.66
C GLU A 25 -5.71 -7.38 1.19
N PHE A 26 -6.46 -6.39 1.67
CA PHE A 26 -5.88 -5.21 2.33
C PHE A 26 -5.10 -5.60 3.59
N ALA A 27 -5.66 -6.47 4.44
CA ALA A 27 -5.01 -6.95 5.65
C ALA A 27 -3.70 -7.68 5.35
N ALA A 28 -3.64 -8.47 4.27
CA ALA A 28 -2.40 -9.10 3.83
C ALA A 28 -1.35 -8.07 3.42
N ILE A 29 -1.73 -7.08 2.60
CA ILE A 29 -0.81 -6.00 2.19
C ILE A 29 -0.34 -5.19 3.41
N ALA A 30 -1.25 -4.82 4.31
CA ALA A 30 -0.92 -4.09 5.53
C ALA A 30 -0.02 -4.93 6.48
N GLY A 31 -0.22 -6.25 6.56
CA GLY A 31 0.63 -7.13 7.35
C GLY A 31 2.05 -7.28 6.79
N LEU A 32 2.20 -7.22 5.46
CA LEU A 32 3.50 -7.37 4.77
C LEU A 32 4.28 -6.05 4.64
N CYS A 33 3.58 -4.94 4.40
CA CYS A 33 4.17 -3.66 4.04
C CYS A 33 3.81 -2.52 5.00
N GLY A 34 2.90 -2.77 5.94
CA GLY A 34 2.41 -1.78 6.88
C GLY A 34 3.21 -1.76 8.18
N ARG A 35 3.24 -0.59 8.80
CA ARG A 35 3.69 -0.37 10.17
C ARG A 35 2.74 0.61 10.86
N ILE A 36 2.53 0.42 12.15
CA ILE A 36 1.78 1.35 12.97
C ILE A 36 2.77 2.30 13.63
N SER A 37 2.53 3.61 13.52
CA SER A 37 3.26 4.65 14.21
C SER A 37 2.31 5.35 15.16
N SER A 38 2.69 5.49 16.43
CA SER A 38 1.99 6.36 17.37
C SER A 38 2.79 7.66 17.54
N ALA A 39 2.10 8.79 17.51
CA ALA A 39 2.69 10.06 17.90
C ALA A 39 2.44 10.33 19.39
N GLY A 40 3.24 11.24 19.96
CA GLY A 40 3.17 11.57 21.39
C GLY A 40 1.86 12.27 21.81
N ASP A 41 1.06 12.71 20.85
CA ASP A 41 -0.27 13.30 21.05
C ASP A 41 -1.41 12.26 21.09
N GLY A 42 -1.08 10.97 20.98
CA GLY A 42 -2.03 9.87 20.98
C GLY A 42 -2.59 9.53 19.59
N SER A 43 -2.22 10.26 18.53
CA SER A 43 -2.60 9.90 17.17
C SER A 43 -1.90 8.61 16.72
N VAL A 44 -2.63 7.79 15.96
CA VAL A 44 -2.14 6.52 15.41
C VAL A 44 -2.20 6.59 13.90
N THR A 45 -1.06 6.31 13.26
CA THR A 45 -0.91 6.34 11.81
C THR A 45 -0.54 4.95 11.31
N LEU A 46 -1.33 4.42 10.37
CA LEU A 46 -0.91 3.27 9.58
C LEU A 46 -0.11 3.76 8.38
N VAL A 47 1.15 3.32 8.29
CA VAL A 47 2.06 3.66 7.20
C VAL A 47 2.35 2.42 6.38
N ILE A 48 1.95 2.41 5.11
CA ILE A 48 2.26 1.33 4.16
C ILE A 48 3.38 1.81 3.24
N SER A 49 4.51 1.11 3.23
CA SER A 49 5.67 1.45 2.40
C SER A 49 6.07 0.31 1.49
N THR A 50 6.26 0.59 0.20
CA THR A 50 6.67 -0.42 -0.78
C THR A 50 7.48 0.17 -1.91
N GLU A 51 8.46 -0.58 -2.42
CA GLU A 51 9.20 -0.22 -3.65
C GLU A 51 8.43 -0.62 -4.91
N ASN A 52 7.34 -1.38 -4.75
CA ASN A 52 6.56 -1.89 -5.87
C ASN A 52 5.33 -1.01 -6.14
N GLU A 53 5.35 -0.32 -7.28
CA GLU A 53 4.26 0.58 -7.70
C GLU A 53 2.91 -0.13 -7.79
N ILE A 54 2.89 -1.39 -8.24
CA ILE A 54 1.66 -2.17 -8.40
C ILE A 54 1.01 -2.43 -7.03
N VAL A 55 1.83 -2.76 -6.02
CA VAL A 55 1.35 -2.95 -4.63
C VAL A 55 0.79 -1.64 -4.08
N ALA A 56 1.48 -0.51 -4.31
CA ALA A 56 1.00 0.80 -3.85
C ALA A 56 -0.35 1.16 -4.48
N ARG A 57 -0.50 0.99 -5.80
CA ARG A 57 -1.77 1.23 -6.52
C ARG A 57 -2.88 0.31 -6.05
N LYS A 58 -2.57 -0.96 -5.78
CA LYS A 58 -3.54 -1.94 -5.29
C LYS A 58 -4.05 -1.56 -3.90
N CYS A 59 -3.14 -1.19 -3.00
CA CYS A 59 -3.48 -0.71 -1.67
C CYS A 59 -4.37 0.53 -1.72
N PHE A 60 -4.02 1.52 -2.54
CA PHE A 60 -4.84 2.73 -2.74
C PHE A 60 -6.26 2.39 -3.22
N THR A 61 -6.37 1.49 -4.20
CA THR A 61 -7.67 1.06 -4.73
C THR A 61 -8.52 0.37 -3.67
N LEU A 62 -7.91 -0.50 -2.85
CA LEU A 62 -8.60 -1.19 -1.76
C LEU A 62 -9.06 -0.21 -0.67
N LEU A 63 -8.24 0.79 -0.32
CA LEU A 63 -8.61 1.84 0.63
C LEU A 63 -9.85 2.62 0.15
N GLN A 64 -9.84 3.05 -1.11
CA GLN A 64 -10.96 3.79 -1.69
C GLN A 64 -12.22 2.92 -1.82
N LYS A 65 -12.11 1.72 -2.39
CA LYS A 65 -13.30 0.88 -2.70
C LYS A 65 -13.89 0.16 -1.48
N THR A 66 -13.06 -0.20 -0.51
CA THR A 66 -13.48 -1.06 0.63
C THR A 66 -13.84 -0.23 1.86
N PHE A 67 -13.10 0.87 2.08
CA PHE A 67 -13.19 1.69 3.28
C PHE A 67 -13.64 3.13 3.00
N ASN A 68 -13.73 3.55 1.73
CA ASN A 68 -14.06 4.91 1.33
C ASN A 68 -13.10 5.96 1.94
N ILE A 69 -11.82 5.60 2.03
CA ILE A 69 -10.76 6.48 2.55
C ILE A 69 -9.97 7.02 1.35
N GLU A 70 -9.92 8.34 1.22
CA GLU A 70 -9.04 9.02 0.27
C GLU A 70 -7.71 9.37 0.94
N THR A 71 -6.62 8.74 0.51
CA THR A 71 -5.28 8.97 1.07
C THR A 71 -4.34 9.53 0.01
N LYS A 72 -3.43 10.41 0.40
CA LYS A 72 -2.35 10.84 -0.50
C LYS A 72 -1.24 9.78 -0.53
N ILE A 73 -0.62 9.59 -1.70
CA ILE A 73 0.56 8.73 -1.88
C ILE A 73 1.78 9.64 -1.98
N PHE A 74 2.77 9.37 -1.14
CA PHE A 74 4.07 10.03 -1.19
C PHE A 74 5.06 9.14 -1.94
N VAL A 75 5.87 9.74 -2.82
CA VAL A 75 6.95 9.04 -3.53
C VAL A 75 8.26 9.65 -3.10
N ARG A 76 9.15 8.83 -2.55
CA ARG A 76 10.52 9.21 -2.19
C ARG A 76 11.50 8.45 -3.07
N GLU A 77 12.49 9.13 -3.59
CA GLU A 77 13.57 8.51 -4.36
C GLU A 77 14.85 8.50 -3.51
N ASN A 78 15.39 7.31 -3.24
CA ASN A 78 16.65 7.22 -2.50
C ASN A 78 17.83 7.42 -3.46
N SER A 79 18.47 8.58 -3.36
CA SER A 79 19.62 8.97 -4.19
C SER A 79 20.89 8.15 -3.90
N HIS A 80 21.03 7.59 -2.70
CA HIS A 80 22.22 6.87 -2.27
C HIS A 80 22.26 5.40 -2.71
N LEU A 81 21.10 4.79 -2.96
CA LEU A 81 20.97 3.39 -3.38
C LEU A 81 20.17 3.32 -4.68
N LYS A 82 20.88 3.33 -5.82
CA LYS A 82 20.35 3.00 -7.16
C LYS A 82 19.03 3.68 -7.58
N ARG A 83 18.71 4.89 -7.07
CA ARG A 83 17.48 5.64 -7.45
C ARG A 83 16.20 4.81 -7.27
N VAL A 84 16.11 4.06 -6.18
CA VAL A 84 14.91 3.26 -5.90
C VAL A 84 13.79 4.18 -5.40
N LYS A 85 12.62 4.09 -6.05
CA LYS A 85 11.39 4.77 -5.62
C LYS A 85 10.73 3.96 -4.52
N VAL A 86 10.42 4.62 -3.41
CA VAL A 86 9.61 4.08 -2.31
C VAL A 86 8.29 4.85 -2.30
N TYR A 87 7.20 4.10 -2.42
CA TYR A 87 5.83 4.60 -2.31
C TYR A 87 5.37 4.44 -0.86
N THR A 88 4.88 5.53 -0.27
CA THR A 88 4.39 5.56 1.11
C THR A 88 2.95 6.07 1.13
N ILE A 89 2.08 5.30 1.78
CA ILE A 89 0.68 5.65 2.03
C ILE A 89 0.53 5.81 3.54
N GLU A 90 0.02 6.96 3.98
CA GLU A 90 -0.21 7.27 5.39
C GLU A 90 -1.71 7.43 5.63
N ILE A 91 -2.23 6.68 6.60
CA ILE A 91 -3.63 6.73 7.03
C ILE A 91 -3.61 7.18 8.49
N THR A 92 -4.14 8.37 8.74
CA THR A 92 -4.32 8.96 10.07
C THR A 92 -5.80 8.96 10.42
N ASP A 93 -6.11 8.71 11.70
CA ASP A 93 -7.42 9.04 12.29
C ASP A 93 -7.56 10.56 12.50
#